data_AF-A0A7C4MWC7-F1
#
_entry.id   AF-A0A7C4MWC7-F1
#
_cell.length_a   1.000
_cell.length_b   1.000
_cell.length_c   1.000
_cell.angle_alpha   90.00
_cell.angle_beta   90.00
_cell.angle_gamma   90.00
#
_symmetry.space_group_name_H-M   'P 1'
#
loop_
_entity.id
_entity.type
_entity.pdbx_description
1 polymer ?
#
loop_
_entity_poly.entity_id
_entity_poly.type
_entity_poly.pdbx_seq_one_letter_code
_entity_poly.pdbx_strand_id
1 'polypeptide(L)'
;MYFLYSLFYVLALIFIFPFEYFKRPRDIRRRWIKEKFGLLPLSGIDHDSPSIWVHAVSVGEVTASLPLLKKLRTAYPRHIVILSTITDTGQSVARERAPEGVRIVYLPFDIPFVLKSAIRRARPRILIIIETELWPNLLRVFRENSTPVILLNGRISEHAFHGYRKISFFMRRVLSSFSSFGMQDETYAERLSTLGAERSKIEIIGSFKFDADPPAQTPLWALPIGKPI
;
A
#
# COMPACT_ATOMS: atom_id res chain seq x y z
N MET A 1 16.97 6.66 -13.22
CA MET A 1 15.49 6.62 -13.14
C MET A 1 14.95 6.94 -11.75
N TYR A 2 15.13 6.08 -10.73
CA TYR A 2 14.63 6.38 -9.37
C TYR A 2 15.17 7.68 -8.77
N PHE A 3 16.43 8.04 -9.08
CA PHE A 3 16.99 9.34 -8.70
C PHE A 3 16.20 10.51 -9.31
N LEU A 4 15.98 10.49 -10.64
CA LEU A 4 15.18 11.51 -11.33
C LEU A 4 13.74 11.55 -10.79
N TYR A 5 13.10 10.40 -10.59
CA TYR A 5 11.79 10.33 -9.95
C TYR A 5 11.80 10.99 -8.56
N SER A 6 12.78 10.65 -7.72
CA SER A 6 12.90 11.23 -6.36
C SER A 6 13.16 12.73 -6.41
N LEU A 7 13.98 13.20 -7.36
CA LEU A 7 14.27 14.62 -7.56
C LEU A 7 12.99 15.37 -7.94
N PHE A 8 12.26 14.90 -8.96
CA PHE A 8 10.99 15.52 -9.36
C PHE A 8 9.93 15.45 -8.27
N TYR A 9 9.87 14.35 -7.53
CA TYR A 9 8.96 14.20 -6.39
C TYR A 9 9.27 15.21 -5.29
N VAL A 10 10.54 15.36 -4.91
CA VAL A 10 10.96 16.33 -3.87
C VAL A 10 10.73 17.76 -4.35
N LEU A 11 11.04 18.08 -5.61
CA LEU A 11 10.75 19.39 -6.19
C LEU A 11 9.25 19.70 -6.13
N ALA A 12 8.39 18.77 -6.59
CA ALA A 12 6.94 18.93 -6.50
C ALA A 12 6.47 19.08 -5.04
N LEU A 13 7.07 18.31 -4.12
CA LEU A 13 6.76 18.37 -2.70
C LEU A 13 7.09 19.74 -2.10
N ILE A 14 8.19 20.39 -2.48
CA ILE A 14 8.54 21.74 -1.97
C ILE A 14 7.41 22.75 -2.27
N PHE A 15 6.77 22.66 -3.44
CA PHE A 15 5.67 23.55 -3.81
C PHE A 15 4.32 23.13 -3.22
N ILE A 16 4.04 21.83 -3.15
CA ILE A 16 2.75 21.29 -2.68
C ILE A 16 2.67 21.26 -1.14
N PHE A 17 3.80 21.06 -0.46
CA PHE A 17 3.86 20.85 0.99
C PHE A 17 3.26 22.01 1.80
N PRO A 18 3.55 23.30 1.54
CA PRO A 18 2.94 24.40 2.28
C PRO A 18 1.40 24.36 2.20
N PHE A 19 0.85 24.15 1.00
CA PHE A 19 -0.59 24.08 0.79
C PHE A 19 -1.21 22.90 1.57
N GLU A 20 -0.62 21.71 1.45
CA GLU A 20 -1.04 20.52 2.20
C GLU A 20 -0.92 20.72 3.72
N TYR A 21 0.12 21.40 4.19
CA TYR A 21 0.33 21.64 5.61
C TYR A 21 -0.69 22.62 6.19
N PHE A 22 -0.96 23.73 5.49
CA PHE A 22 -1.82 24.81 5.98
C PHE A 22 -3.31 24.50 5.87
N LYS A 23 -3.75 23.67 4.91
CA LYS A 23 -5.16 23.27 4.79
C LYS A 23 -5.67 22.43 5.98
N ARG A 24 -4.77 21.87 6.79
CA ARG A 24 -5.10 20.98 7.92
C ARG A 24 -5.20 21.74 9.25
N PRO A 25 -6.16 21.39 10.12
CA PRO A 25 -6.21 21.86 11.51
C PRO A 25 -4.91 21.61 12.28
N ARG A 26 -4.61 22.45 13.28
CA ARG A 26 -3.32 22.44 14.01
C ARG A 26 -3.03 21.11 14.72
N ASP A 27 -4.05 20.48 15.27
CA ASP A 27 -3.99 19.18 15.95
C ASP A 27 -3.62 18.04 14.98
N ILE A 28 -4.25 18.02 13.80
CA ILE A 28 -3.96 17.03 12.75
C ILE A 28 -2.58 17.25 12.16
N ARG A 29 -2.20 18.51 11.94
CA ARG A 29 -0.96 18.93 11.27
C ARG A 29 0.30 18.38 11.94
N ARG A 30 0.40 18.43 13.27
CA ARG A 30 1.56 17.91 14.03
C ARG A 30 1.69 16.40 13.90
N ARG A 31 0.57 15.67 13.90
CA ARG A 31 0.56 14.22 13.67
C ARG A 31 0.91 13.89 12.23
N TRP A 32 0.26 14.57 11.29
CA TRP A 32 0.45 14.38 9.85
C TRP A 32 1.91 14.55 9.44
N ILE A 33 2.57 15.64 9.88
CA ILE A 33 3.99 15.86 9.53
C ILE A 33 4.89 14.75 10.09
N LYS A 34 4.68 14.33 11.34
CA LYS A 34 5.45 13.24 11.95
C LYS A 34 5.32 11.95 11.13
N GLU A 35 4.10 11.54 10.83
CA GLU A 35 3.82 10.33 10.05
C GLU A 35 4.37 10.45 8.61
N LYS A 36 4.22 11.62 7.97
CA LYS A 36 4.76 11.89 6.64
C LYS A 36 6.29 11.81 6.58
N PHE A 37 7.00 12.12 7.66
CA PHE A 37 8.44 11.93 7.80
C PHE A 37 8.83 10.59 8.47
N GLY A 38 7.91 9.62 8.50
CA GLY A 38 8.19 8.24 8.92
C GLY A 38 8.24 8.02 10.43
N LEU A 39 7.84 8.99 11.23
CA LEU A 39 7.62 8.85 12.67
C LEU A 39 6.20 8.33 12.91
N LEU A 40 6.05 7.02 12.78
CA LEU A 40 4.77 6.33 12.94
C LEU A 40 4.42 6.16 14.43
N PRO A 41 3.14 6.34 14.84
CA PRO A 41 2.68 6.14 16.21
C PRO A 41 2.53 4.65 16.54
N LEU A 42 3.64 3.92 16.56
CA LEU A 42 3.70 2.49 16.86
C LEU A 42 4.06 2.20 18.33
N SER A 43 4.01 3.21 19.20
CA SER A 43 4.31 3.09 20.63
C SER A 43 3.32 2.17 21.36
N GLY A 44 3.78 1.49 22.41
CA GLY A 44 2.94 0.61 23.24
C GLY A 44 2.64 -0.75 22.60
N ILE A 45 3.49 -1.18 21.66
CA ILE A 45 3.41 -2.50 21.05
C ILE A 45 4.70 -3.24 21.38
N ASP A 46 4.58 -4.54 21.58
CA ASP A 46 5.73 -5.43 21.69
C ASP A 46 6.63 -5.24 20.45
N HIS A 47 7.86 -4.77 20.70
CA HIS A 47 8.83 -4.46 19.66
C HIS A 47 9.19 -5.68 18.79
N ASP A 48 8.93 -6.88 19.29
CA ASP A 48 9.20 -8.13 18.58
C ASP A 48 8.01 -8.65 17.77
N SER A 49 6.85 -8.01 17.85
CA SER A 49 5.68 -8.39 17.06
C SER A 49 5.85 -7.98 15.59
N PRO A 50 5.82 -8.94 14.63
CA PRO A 50 5.82 -8.62 13.21
C PRO A 50 4.57 -7.84 12.80
N SER A 51 4.66 -7.02 11.74
CA SER A 51 3.50 -6.29 11.23
C SER A 51 3.08 -6.71 9.82
N ILE A 52 1.80 -6.47 9.52
CA ILE A 52 1.20 -6.58 8.20
C ILE A 52 0.76 -5.17 7.81
N TRP A 53 1.32 -4.64 6.72
CA TRP A 53 1.04 -3.29 6.26
C TRP A 53 0.05 -3.33 5.11
N VAL A 54 -1.12 -2.72 5.29
CA VAL A 54 -2.13 -2.49 4.25
C VAL A 54 -2.13 -1.01 3.85
N HIS A 55 -2.16 -0.74 2.56
CA HIS A 55 -2.19 0.62 2.01
C HIS A 55 -3.46 0.85 1.19
N ALA A 56 -4.22 1.86 1.58
CA ALA A 56 -5.47 2.29 0.94
C ALA A 56 -5.53 3.82 0.94
N VAL A 57 -5.38 4.43 -0.23
CA VAL A 57 -5.20 5.88 -0.43
C VAL A 57 -6.46 6.68 -0.12
N SER A 58 -7.61 6.18 -0.58
CA SER A 58 -8.90 6.88 -0.61
C SER A 58 -9.97 6.24 0.28
N VAL A 59 -11.11 6.92 0.46
CA VAL A 59 -12.29 6.39 1.19
C VAL A 59 -12.78 5.07 0.59
N GLY A 60 -12.80 4.99 -0.75
CA GLY A 60 -13.25 3.80 -1.47
C GLY A 60 -12.36 2.59 -1.17
N GLU A 61 -11.04 2.78 -1.27
CA GLU A 61 -10.06 1.73 -0.96
C GLU A 61 -10.08 1.33 0.52
N VAL A 62 -10.18 2.31 1.43
CA VAL A 62 -10.29 2.02 2.86
C VAL A 62 -11.50 1.15 3.12
N THR A 63 -12.66 1.51 2.57
CA THR A 63 -13.90 0.74 2.70
C THR A 63 -13.74 -0.67 2.13
N ALA A 64 -13.15 -0.81 0.94
CA ALA A 64 -12.87 -2.11 0.32
C ALA A 64 -11.89 -2.97 1.13
N SER A 65 -11.00 -2.35 1.92
CA SER A 65 -10.02 -3.05 2.76
C SER A 65 -10.57 -3.55 4.09
N LEU A 66 -11.71 -3.04 4.58
CA LEU A 66 -12.23 -3.37 5.92
C LEU A 66 -12.44 -4.89 6.15
N PRO A 67 -13.04 -5.66 5.22
CA PRO A 67 -13.19 -7.10 5.40
C PRO A 67 -11.84 -7.84 5.48
N LEU A 68 -10.86 -7.39 4.69
CA LEU A 68 -9.49 -7.91 4.73
C LEU A 68 -8.84 -7.63 6.09
N LEU A 69 -8.93 -6.40 6.60
CA LEU A 69 -8.36 -6.03 7.90
C LEU A 69 -8.94 -6.88 9.03
N LYS A 70 -10.26 -7.14 9.02
CA LYS A 70 -10.92 -8.00 10.00
C LYS A 70 -10.34 -9.42 9.96
N LYS A 71 -10.21 -10.00 8.76
CA LYS A 71 -9.64 -11.35 8.59
C LYS A 71 -8.17 -11.42 9.00
N LEU A 72 -7.37 -10.41 8.67
CA LEU A 72 -5.97 -10.36 9.08
C LEU A 72 -5.84 -10.32 10.60
N ARG A 73 -6.67 -9.55 11.30
CA ARG A 73 -6.69 -9.51 12.78
C ARG A 73 -7.08 -10.86 13.38
N THR A 74 -8.07 -11.55 12.82
CA THR A 74 -8.48 -12.88 13.28
C THR A 74 -7.43 -13.95 13.00
N ALA A 75 -6.85 -13.96 11.80
CA ALA A 75 -5.88 -14.98 11.37
C ALA A 75 -4.49 -14.78 12.00
N TYR A 76 -4.12 -13.53 12.29
CA TYR A 76 -2.80 -13.15 12.81
C TYR A 76 -2.92 -12.31 14.09
N PRO A 77 -3.43 -12.87 15.20
CA PRO A 77 -3.72 -12.11 16.42
C PRO A 77 -2.46 -11.49 17.05
N ARG A 78 -1.30 -12.14 16.87
CA ARG A 78 0.01 -11.67 17.33
C ARG A 78 0.67 -10.64 16.40
N HIS A 79 0.10 -10.38 15.22
CA HIS A 79 0.67 -9.41 14.29
C HIS A 79 0.02 -8.04 14.48
N ILE A 80 0.85 -7.01 14.30
CA ILE A 80 0.39 -5.63 14.22
C ILE A 80 -0.19 -5.42 12.83
N VAL A 81 -1.46 -5.04 12.73
CA VAL A 81 -2.04 -4.66 11.43
C VAL A 81 -1.98 -3.14 11.31
N ILE A 82 -1.28 -2.64 10.29
CA ILE A 82 -1.14 -1.22 10.00
C ILE A 82 -1.97 -0.92 8.75
N LEU A 83 -2.85 0.07 8.82
CA LEU A 83 -3.55 0.64 7.67
C LEU A 83 -2.99 2.04 7.41
N SER A 84 -2.45 2.25 6.22
CA SER A 84 -1.95 3.56 5.78
C SER A 84 -2.84 4.21 4.73
N THR A 85 -3.09 5.51 4.89
CA THR A 85 -3.88 6.31 3.93
C THR A 85 -3.10 7.55 3.45
N ILE A 86 -3.61 8.23 2.42
CA ILE A 86 -3.05 9.52 1.97
C ILE A 86 -4.04 10.65 2.20
N THR A 87 -5.32 10.42 1.89
CA THR A 87 -6.38 11.43 1.98
C THR A 87 -6.87 11.60 3.42
N ASP A 88 -7.22 12.84 3.81
CA ASP A 88 -7.74 13.10 5.15
C ASP A 88 -9.12 12.48 5.37
N THR A 89 -9.94 12.42 4.32
CA THR A 89 -11.25 11.73 4.34
C THR A 89 -11.07 10.23 4.48
N GLY A 90 -10.15 9.61 3.73
CA GLY A 90 -9.79 8.20 3.90
C GLY A 90 -9.29 7.90 5.31
N GLN A 91 -8.45 8.77 5.87
CA GLN A 91 -7.96 8.66 7.24
C GLN A 91 -9.09 8.74 8.28
N SER A 92 -10.07 9.63 8.08
CA SER A 92 -11.23 9.75 8.98
C SER A 92 -12.04 8.45 8.98
N VAL A 93 -12.40 7.95 7.80
CA VAL A 93 -13.15 6.70 7.64
C VAL A 93 -12.37 5.51 8.19
N ALA A 94 -11.06 5.48 8.01
CA ALA A 94 -10.19 4.44 8.55
C ALA A 94 -10.21 4.44 10.10
N ARG A 95 -10.18 5.60 10.74
CA ARG A 95 -10.26 5.69 12.21
C ARG A 95 -11.64 5.31 12.77
N GLU A 96 -12.68 5.61 12.02
CA GLU A 96 -14.06 5.33 12.43
C GLU A 96 -14.44 3.85 12.26
N ARG A 97 -14.01 3.23 11.15
CA ARG A 97 -14.54 1.93 10.70
C ARG A 97 -13.55 0.78 10.73
N ALA A 98 -12.24 1.03 10.90
CA ALA A 98 -11.29 -0.07 10.97
C ALA A 98 -11.53 -0.93 12.22
N PRO A 99 -11.30 -2.25 12.14
CA PRO A 99 -11.37 -3.13 13.30
C PRO A 99 -10.46 -2.65 14.45
N GLU A 100 -10.87 -2.96 15.68
CA GLU A 100 -10.10 -2.62 16.86
C GLU A 100 -8.66 -3.19 16.80
N GLY A 101 -7.71 -2.38 17.25
CA GLY A 101 -6.29 -2.73 17.26
C GLY A 101 -5.56 -2.49 15.94
N VAL A 102 -6.25 -2.14 14.84
CA VAL A 102 -5.59 -1.70 13.61
C VAL A 102 -4.95 -0.33 13.82
N ARG A 103 -3.67 -0.18 13.45
CA ARG A 103 -2.93 1.08 13.55
C ARG A 103 -3.14 1.91 12.30
N ILE A 104 -3.77 3.08 12.46
CA ILE A 104 -4.10 3.98 11.35
C ILE A 104 -3.02 5.06 11.24
N VAL A 105 -2.35 5.11 10.08
CA VAL A 105 -1.26 6.07 9.81
C VAL A 105 -1.43 6.73 8.45
N TYR A 106 -0.84 7.90 8.25
CA TYR A 106 -0.60 8.43 6.91
C TYR A 106 0.61 7.71 6.30
N LEU A 107 0.52 7.34 5.01
CA LEU A 107 1.67 6.85 4.27
C LEU A 107 2.77 7.92 4.29
N PRO A 108 4.03 7.59 4.66
CA PRO A 108 5.13 8.52 4.59
C PRO A 108 5.36 9.06 3.18
N PHE A 109 6.07 10.19 3.05
CA PHE A 109 6.47 10.68 1.73
C PHE A 109 7.28 9.63 0.98
N ASP A 110 7.14 9.58 -0.35
CA ASP A 110 7.80 8.60 -1.23
C ASP A 110 9.29 8.92 -1.43
N ILE A 111 10.00 9.11 -0.31
CA ILE A 111 11.39 9.51 -0.21
C ILE A 111 12.16 8.34 0.43
N PRO A 112 13.23 7.81 -0.21
CA PRO A 112 13.85 6.57 0.24
C PRO A 112 14.26 6.53 1.71
N PHE A 113 14.88 7.58 2.26
CA PHE A 113 15.33 7.59 3.65
C PHE A 113 14.16 7.65 4.64
N VAL A 114 13.09 8.37 4.30
CA VAL A 114 11.85 8.45 5.10
C VAL A 114 11.20 7.08 5.18
N LEU A 115 11.02 6.44 4.01
CA LEU A 115 10.43 5.11 3.90
C LEU A 115 11.26 4.04 4.61
N LYS A 116 12.59 4.05 4.43
CA LYS A 116 13.50 3.14 5.16
C LYS A 116 13.35 3.28 6.66
N SER A 117 13.23 4.52 7.14
CA SER A 117 13.03 4.77 8.57
C SER A 117 11.67 4.29 9.07
N ALA A 118 10.60 4.44 8.28
CA ALA A 118 9.27 3.96 8.60
C ALA A 118 9.19 2.43 8.61
N ILE A 119 9.72 1.78 7.58
CA ILE A 119 9.76 0.32 7.43
C ILE A 119 10.59 -0.32 8.55
N ARG A 120 11.73 0.26 8.91
CA ARG A 120 12.54 -0.24 10.05
C ARG A 120 11.79 -0.20 11.39
N ARG A 121 10.93 0.80 11.59
CA ARG A 121 10.09 0.91 12.80
C ARG A 121 8.90 -0.03 12.75
N ALA A 122 8.27 -0.16 11.59
CA ALA A 122 7.09 -0.99 11.40
C ALA A 122 7.41 -2.48 11.32
N ARG A 123 8.61 -2.87 10.85
CA ARG A 123 9.02 -4.27 10.60
C ARG A 123 7.95 -5.08 9.84
N PRO A 124 7.45 -4.58 8.68
CA PRO A 124 6.42 -5.28 7.94
C PRO A 124 6.97 -6.58 7.37
N ARG A 125 6.22 -7.67 7.57
CA ARG A 125 6.40 -8.95 6.90
C ARG A 125 5.81 -8.96 5.50
N ILE A 126 4.89 -8.04 5.22
CA ILE A 126 4.21 -7.92 3.93
C ILE A 126 3.63 -6.52 3.75
N LEU A 127 3.63 -6.04 2.51
CA LEU A 127 2.85 -4.88 2.08
C LEU A 127 1.74 -5.32 1.13
N ILE A 128 0.50 -4.92 1.46
CA ILE A 128 -0.68 -5.15 0.65
C ILE A 128 -1.17 -3.78 0.17
N ILE A 129 -1.13 -3.53 -1.14
CA ILE A 129 -1.65 -2.32 -1.76
C ILE A 129 -3.06 -2.64 -2.29
N ILE A 130 -4.03 -1.83 -1.90
CA ILE A 130 -5.42 -1.96 -2.35
C ILE A 130 -5.61 -1.10 -3.60
N GLU A 131 -6.19 -1.70 -4.64
CA GLU A 131 -6.29 -1.11 -5.98
C GLU A 131 -4.91 -0.81 -6.59
N THR A 132 -4.73 0.29 -7.35
CA THR A 132 -3.49 0.53 -8.11
C THR A 132 -2.85 1.87 -7.79
N GLU A 133 -2.05 1.87 -6.73
CA GLU A 133 -1.27 3.04 -6.28
C GLU A 133 0.23 2.69 -6.33
N LEU A 134 0.87 3.05 -7.45
CA LEU A 134 2.24 2.65 -7.77
C LEU A 134 3.24 3.71 -7.31
N TRP A 135 3.69 3.62 -6.06
CA TRP A 135 4.72 4.49 -5.47
C TRP A 135 6.12 3.90 -5.68
N PRO A 136 6.93 4.40 -6.64
CA PRO A 136 8.17 3.75 -7.04
C PRO A 136 9.19 3.60 -5.92
N ASN A 137 9.37 4.59 -5.04
CA ASN A 137 10.34 4.49 -3.96
C ASN A 137 9.84 3.55 -2.85
N LEU A 138 8.55 3.57 -2.51
CA LEU A 138 7.92 2.62 -1.60
C LEU A 138 8.20 1.19 -2.06
N LEU A 139 7.81 0.86 -3.28
CA LEU A 139 7.99 -0.46 -3.88
C LEU A 139 9.47 -0.87 -3.92
N ARG A 140 10.34 0.06 -4.30
CA ARG A 140 11.78 -0.18 -4.29
C ARG A 140 12.32 -0.48 -2.89
N VAL A 141 11.93 0.29 -1.88
CA VAL A 141 12.43 0.13 -0.51
C VAL A 141 11.90 -1.17 0.10
N PHE A 142 10.65 -1.55 -0.15
CA PHE A 142 10.13 -2.85 0.28
C PHE A 142 10.89 -4.02 -0.35
N ARG A 143 11.17 -3.95 -1.66
CA ARG A 143 12.02 -4.95 -2.34
C ARG A 143 13.44 -4.99 -1.78
N GLU A 144 14.05 -3.83 -1.51
CA GLU A 144 15.40 -3.75 -0.89
C GLU A 144 15.45 -4.36 0.52
N ASN A 145 14.32 -4.41 1.24
CA ASN A 145 14.19 -5.07 2.55
C ASN A 145 13.72 -6.53 2.44
N SER A 146 13.63 -7.09 1.24
CA SER A 146 13.11 -8.44 0.99
C SER A 146 11.70 -8.68 1.56
N THR A 147 10.91 -7.61 1.71
CA THR A 147 9.53 -7.70 2.15
C THR A 147 8.62 -7.86 0.93
N PRO A 148 7.80 -8.92 0.85
CA PRO A 148 6.90 -9.12 -0.28
C PRO A 148 5.87 -7.99 -0.39
N VAL A 149 5.59 -7.60 -1.63
CA VAL A 149 4.57 -6.60 -1.96
C VAL A 149 3.51 -7.24 -2.85
N ILE A 150 2.24 -7.08 -2.48
CA ILE A 150 1.11 -7.60 -3.24
C ILE A 150 0.18 -6.46 -3.61
N LEU A 151 -0.30 -6.48 -4.85
CA LEU A 151 -1.43 -5.68 -5.29
C LEU A 151 -2.69 -6.50 -5.11
N LEU A 152 -3.73 -5.97 -4.47
CA LEU A 152 -5.04 -6.62 -4.36
C LEU A 152 -6.13 -5.72 -4.94
N ASN A 153 -7.13 -6.34 -5.55
CA ASN A 153 -8.24 -5.65 -6.19
C ASN A 153 -7.73 -4.67 -7.27
N GLY A 154 -6.65 -5.05 -7.95
CA GLY A 154 -5.93 -4.21 -8.90
C GLY A 154 -6.79 -3.86 -10.12
N ARG A 155 -6.78 -2.58 -10.48
CA ARG A 155 -7.48 -2.02 -11.65
C ARG A 155 -6.64 -0.97 -12.34
N ILE A 156 -6.55 -1.02 -13.66
CA ILE A 156 -5.83 -0.01 -14.45
C ILE A 156 -6.80 0.58 -15.45
N SER A 157 -7.19 1.83 -15.21
CA SER A 157 -8.03 2.58 -16.16
C SER A 157 -7.31 2.72 -17.49
N GLU A 158 -8.07 2.86 -18.56
CA GLU A 158 -7.51 3.04 -19.90
C GLU A 158 -6.61 4.28 -19.97
N HIS A 159 -7.00 5.38 -19.34
CA HIS A 159 -6.19 6.59 -19.27
C HIS A 159 -4.84 6.35 -18.56
N ALA A 160 -4.85 5.68 -17.40
CA ALA A 160 -3.63 5.35 -16.67
C ALA A 160 -2.73 4.41 -17.49
N PHE A 161 -3.31 3.41 -18.16
CA PHE A 161 -2.60 2.51 -19.04
C PHE A 161 -1.87 3.25 -20.16
N HIS A 162 -2.55 4.18 -20.86
CA HIS A 162 -1.94 4.98 -21.91
C HIS A 162 -0.77 5.84 -21.41
N GLY A 163 -0.91 6.45 -20.23
CA GLY A 163 0.17 7.20 -19.59
C GLY A 163 1.37 6.31 -19.24
N TYR A 164 1.12 5.18 -18.58
CA TYR A 164 2.14 4.23 -18.17
C TYR A 164 2.85 3.56 -19.36
N ARG A 165 2.15 3.35 -20.48
CA ARG A 165 2.72 2.77 -21.69
C ARG A 165 3.83 3.63 -22.28
N LYS A 166 3.74 4.96 -22.16
CA LYS A 166 4.80 5.91 -22.61
C LYS A 166 6.10 5.77 -21.81
N ILE A 167 6.02 5.23 -20.59
CA ILE A 167 7.15 5.03 -19.69
C ILE A 167 7.30 3.54 -19.31
N SER A 168 6.94 2.63 -20.23
CA SER A 168 6.88 1.18 -19.99
C SER A 168 8.19 0.59 -19.45
N PHE A 169 9.35 1.07 -19.90
CA PHE A 169 10.65 0.67 -19.36
C PHE A 169 10.78 0.94 -17.85
N PHE A 170 10.31 2.10 -17.39
CA PHE A 170 10.29 2.43 -15.97
C PHE A 170 9.25 1.60 -15.24
N MET A 171 8.05 1.47 -15.81
CA MET A 171 6.95 0.68 -15.22
C MET A 171 7.33 -0.78 -15.03
N ARG A 172 7.99 -1.43 -16.00
CA ARG A 172 8.51 -2.79 -15.86
C ARG A 172 9.38 -2.96 -14.62
N ARG A 173 10.21 -1.96 -14.28
CA ARG A 173 11.05 -1.99 -13.08
C ARG A 173 10.32 -1.69 -11.78
N VAL A 174 9.25 -0.88 -11.85
CA VAL A 174 8.35 -0.65 -10.72
C VAL A 174 7.56 -1.93 -10.43
N LEU A 175 6.92 -2.50 -11.46
CA LEU A 175 6.12 -3.71 -11.40
C LEU A 175 6.92 -4.96 -10.99
N SER A 176 8.19 -5.05 -11.35
CA SER A 176 9.05 -6.15 -10.89
C SER A 176 9.32 -6.15 -9.37
N SER A 177 8.87 -5.12 -8.64
CA SER A 177 8.96 -5.07 -7.18
C SER A 177 7.81 -5.80 -6.48
N PHE A 178 6.76 -6.17 -7.21
CA PHE A 178 5.65 -6.95 -6.68
C PHE A 178 5.96 -8.45 -6.71
N SER A 179 5.54 -9.13 -5.65
CA SER A 179 5.56 -10.58 -5.54
C SER A 179 4.34 -11.21 -6.20
N SER A 180 3.18 -10.56 -6.13
CA SER A 180 1.93 -11.02 -6.76
C SER A 180 0.97 -9.86 -7.04
N PHE A 181 0.08 -10.06 -7.99
CA PHE A 181 -0.99 -9.14 -8.38
C PHE A 181 -2.32 -9.89 -8.41
N GLY A 182 -3.26 -9.50 -7.56
CA GLY A 182 -4.66 -9.88 -7.63
C GLY A 182 -5.46 -8.83 -8.38
N MET A 183 -5.83 -9.11 -9.63
CA MET A 183 -6.54 -8.20 -10.53
C MET A 183 -8.04 -8.49 -10.54
N GLN A 184 -8.85 -7.46 -10.81
CA GLN A 184 -10.31 -7.60 -10.82
C GLN A 184 -10.83 -8.43 -12.00
N ASP A 185 -10.22 -8.28 -13.19
CA ASP A 185 -10.63 -8.95 -14.41
C ASP A 185 -9.45 -9.16 -15.37
N GLU A 186 -9.70 -9.89 -16.46
CA GLU A 186 -8.70 -10.19 -17.49
C GLU A 186 -8.22 -8.92 -18.21
N THR A 187 -9.09 -7.93 -18.45
CA THR A 187 -8.72 -6.68 -19.12
C THR A 187 -7.65 -5.92 -18.32
N TYR A 188 -7.78 -5.84 -17.00
CA TYR A 188 -6.77 -5.22 -16.16
C TYR A 188 -5.49 -6.07 -16.07
N ALA A 189 -5.61 -7.40 -16.03
CA ALA A 189 -4.48 -8.32 -16.06
C ALA A 189 -3.64 -8.16 -17.35
N GLU A 190 -4.29 -8.08 -18.50
CA GLU A 190 -3.65 -7.86 -19.80
C GLU A 190 -2.95 -6.50 -19.88
N ARG A 191 -3.60 -5.44 -19.40
CA ARG A 191 -2.99 -4.09 -19.32
C ARG A 191 -1.74 -4.12 -18.45
N LEU A 192 -1.81 -4.74 -17.27
CA LEU A 192 -0.67 -4.84 -16.36
C LEU A 192 0.48 -5.66 -16.96
N SER A 193 0.16 -6.79 -17.61
CA SER A 193 1.13 -7.62 -18.35
C SER A 193 1.81 -6.83 -19.46
N THR A 194 1.05 -6.06 -20.24
CA THR A 194 1.57 -5.19 -21.31
C THR A 194 2.49 -4.09 -20.79
N LEU A 195 2.29 -3.61 -19.56
CA LEU A 195 3.18 -2.65 -18.90
C LEU A 195 4.48 -3.30 -18.37
N GLY A 196 4.60 -4.62 -18.47
CA GLY A 196 5.81 -5.38 -18.11
C GLY A 196 5.73 -6.13 -16.79
N ALA A 197 4.54 -6.30 -16.20
CA ALA A 197 4.38 -7.27 -15.11
C ALA A 197 4.49 -8.71 -15.64
N GLU A 198 5.06 -9.59 -14.84
CA GLU A 198 5.23 -10.99 -15.20
C GLU A 198 3.88 -11.73 -15.08
N ARG A 199 3.38 -12.34 -16.17
CA ARG A 199 2.05 -12.98 -16.19
C ARG A 199 1.88 -14.07 -15.13
N SER A 200 2.96 -14.80 -14.80
CA SER A 200 3.01 -15.83 -13.74
C SER A 200 2.66 -15.29 -12.34
N LYS A 201 2.80 -13.97 -12.12
CA LYS A 201 2.50 -13.29 -10.86
C LYS A 201 1.13 -12.64 -10.86
N ILE A 202 0.35 -12.76 -11.95
CA ILE A 202 -0.94 -12.11 -12.11
C ILE A 202 -2.04 -13.15 -11.98
N GLU A 203 -2.88 -13.00 -10.96
CA GLU A 203 -4.08 -13.80 -10.72
C GLU A 203 -5.32 -12.92 -10.83
N ILE A 204 -6.42 -13.50 -11.33
CA ILE A 204 -7.72 -12.81 -11.39
C ILE A 204 -8.52 -13.28 -10.19
N ILE A 205 -8.84 -12.34 -9.30
CA ILE A 205 -9.48 -12.61 -8.02
C ILE A 205 -10.89 -12.02 -7.92
N GLY A 206 -11.33 -11.25 -8.91
CA GLY A 206 -12.59 -10.53 -8.87
C GLY A 206 -12.51 -9.20 -8.11
N SER A 207 -13.67 -8.55 -7.94
CA SER A 207 -13.77 -7.23 -7.30
C SER A 207 -14.28 -7.32 -5.87
N PHE A 208 -13.58 -6.65 -4.95
CA PHE A 208 -13.97 -6.55 -3.53
C PHE A 208 -15.32 -5.87 -3.31
N LYS A 209 -15.88 -5.19 -4.32
CA LYS A 209 -17.19 -4.52 -4.20
C LYS A 209 -18.36 -5.50 -4.06
N PHE A 210 -18.19 -6.77 -4.41
CA PHE A 210 -19.25 -7.78 -4.34
C PHE A 210 -19.08 -8.76 -3.17
N ASP A 211 -17.97 -8.66 -2.44
CA ASP A 211 -17.61 -9.62 -1.41
C ASP A 211 -18.02 -9.14 -0.02
N ALA A 212 -19.32 -9.24 0.28
CA ALA A 212 -19.76 -9.42 1.66
C ALA A 212 -19.30 -10.79 2.23
N ASP A 213 -18.99 -11.74 1.34
CA ASP A 213 -18.24 -12.97 1.61
C ASP A 213 -17.11 -13.13 0.58
N PRO A 214 -15.92 -13.65 0.96
CA PRO A 214 -14.77 -13.74 0.06
C PRO A 214 -14.95 -14.76 -1.06
N PRO A 215 -14.11 -14.69 -2.12
CA PRO A 215 -13.93 -15.82 -3.03
C PRO A 215 -13.53 -17.08 -2.25
N ALA A 216 -14.14 -18.21 -2.62
CA ALA A 216 -14.04 -19.48 -1.92
C ALA A 216 -12.62 -20.10 -1.92
N GLN A 217 -11.69 -19.55 -2.70
CA GLN A 217 -10.35 -20.10 -2.85
C GLN A 217 -9.28 -19.14 -2.34
N THR A 218 -8.41 -19.67 -1.48
CA THR A 218 -7.21 -18.96 -1.05
C THR A 218 -6.25 -18.93 -2.24
N PRO A 219 -5.87 -17.74 -2.75
CA PRO A 219 -4.98 -17.64 -3.90
C PRO A 219 -3.60 -18.25 -3.59
N LEU A 220 -2.96 -18.88 -4.58
CA LEU A 220 -1.79 -19.74 -4.40
C LEU A 220 -0.58 -18.98 -3.82
N TRP A 221 -0.45 -17.69 -4.12
CA TRP A 221 0.60 -16.83 -3.56
C TRP A 221 0.45 -16.52 -2.06
N ALA A 222 -0.71 -16.80 -1.44
CA ALA A 222 -0.93 -16.58 -0.01
C ALA A 222 -0.42 -17.76 0.84
N LEU A 223 -0.20 -18.94 0.23
CA LEU A 223 0.30 -20.14 0.89
C LEU A 223 1.74 -20.02 1.48
N PRO A 224 2.68 -19.29 0.84
CA PRO A 224 4.04 -19.08 1.38
C PRO A 224 4.13 -18.01 2.47
N ILE A 225 3.05 -17.25 2.73
CA ILE A 225 2.95 -16.37 3.91
C ILE A 225 2.72 -17.31 5.09
N GLY A 226 3.81 -17.88 5.60
CA GLY A 226 3.78 -19.07 6.44
C GLY A 226 2.70 -19.08 7.52
N LYS A 227 1.99 -20.20 7.64
CA LYS A 227 1.25 -20.54 8.86
C LYS A 227 2.27 -20.59 10.01
N PRO A 228 1.95 -20.05 11.20
CA PRO A 228 2.84 -20.20 12.35
C PRO A 228 2.99 -21.69 12.68
N ILE A 229 4.24 -22.10 12.93
CA ILE A 229 4.56 -23.24 13.80
C ILE A 229 4.17 -22.83 15.23
#